data_AF-A0A932JU22-F1
#
_entry.id   AF-A0A932JU22-F1
#
_cell.length_a   1.000
_cell.length_b   1.000
_cell.length_c   1.000
_cell.angle_alpha   90.00
_cell.angle_beta   90.00
_cell.angle_gamma   90.00
#
_symmetry.space_group_name_H-M   'P 1'
#
loop_
_entity.id
_entity.type
_entity.pdbx_description
1 polymer ?
#
loop_
_entity_poly.entity_id
_entity_poly.type
_entity_poly.pdbx_seq_one_letter_code
_entity_poly.pdbx_strand_id
1 'polypeptide(L)'
;MRFRRTFAGFLVAALALATVPPPVAAQLARTVAVPAVRPMAPGFAVVAPAAGLAHASLSLPSGLTPSPLLAVPSLRPAMVAAPVTAAAIRAAASVSAVPRSEAMAAAPRQESVPARVERLTVAAAKDAAAVPNSSASTAHGTAERGFQRLLGLRGPRSFEDRGAVDAPVVPALFRSGLRRAAGRVNAVQEESTPAPKTPDAVETRLYIAGTALFKVGAESLGLAVPLIALVVFGQAKWAAGMAMGWGLAQIIGSSVGGGLLDRNSATKVLTWSIGLQAVTVAGLLSLFAAQAVLGVPLAHPAAILSLHVATGILAGVSDTARQVIPPTLIGDDGQDLKVFNSKVHIAYEIAGVTGALLAGVLIRMFGVVPVLALHPPAFLLAAWAFSRMKASPVGESAARSAAGGVARILARAWEDLKAGAAAVRSSQLVLWASLALAVPLVLHRLLESLLIPVAAKTLLGDPSAAAWLMGASNFGELIGAVLLMRTNLSDSAPAKLRSPFWVGLMSVGLLGVWVFTFAPSVWWILPFVAFRALSWAASDLSLRSKLQESLAPELRGRTFGFLTAAAFGMVLLSSLALGLLFDAFPAASVFLGLNAGLTLAAIGLFYAARRLASTYKK
;
A
#
# COMPACT_ATOMS: atom_id res chain seq x y z
N MET A 1 -28.88 11.29 -6.39
CA MET A 1 -29.08 10.89 -7.81
C MET A 1 -28.07 11.54 -8.76
N ARG A 2 -27.73 12.84 -8.62
CA ARG A 2 -26.73 13.51 -9.49
C ARG A 2 -25.36 12.80 -9.53
N PHE A 3 -24.77 12.45 -8.38
CA PHE A 3 -23.48 11.73 -8.32
C PHE A 3 -23.46 10.38 -9.05
N ARG A 4 -24.57 9.61 -8.99
CA ARG A 4 -24.67 8.33 -9.72
C ARG A 4 -24.70 8.53 -11.23
N ARG A 5 -25.33 9.60 -11.72
CA ARG A 5 -25.39 9.93 -13.15
C ARG A 5 -24.06 10.47 -13.67
N THR A 6 -23.37 11.31 -12.89
CA THR A 6 -22.03 11.78 -13.27
C THR A 6 -20.98 10.68 -13.22
N PHE A 7 -21.02 9.78 -12.24
CA PHE A 7 -20.09 8.65 -12.16
C PHE A 7 -20.34 7.60 -13.26
N ALA A 8 -21.60 7.27 -13.55
CA ALA A 8 -21.93 6.40 -14.69
C ALA A 8 -21.54 7.05 -16.02
N GLY A 9 -21.74 8.36 -16.18
CA GLY A 9 -21.29 9.11 -17.35
C GLY A 9 -19.77 9.11 -17.50
N PHE A 10 -19.02 9.24 -16.40
CA PHE A 10 -17.56 9.14 -16.41
C PHE A 10 -17.07 7.74 -16.80
N LEU A 11 -17.69 6.68 -16.26
CA LEU A 11 -17.37 5.29 -16.63
C LEU A 11 -17.68 5.00 -18.10
N VAL A 12 -18.83 5.46 -18.61
CA VAL A 12 -19.21 5.30 -20.02
C VAL A 12 -18.28 6.12 -20.92
N ALA A 13 -17.89 7.33 -20.53
CA ALA A 13 -16.93 8.14 -21.27
C ALA A 13 -15.51 7.54 -21.26
N ALA A 14 -15.07 6.99 -20.12
CA ALA A 14 -13.79 6.29 -20.02
C ALA A 14 -13.76 5.00 -20.85
N LEU A 15 -14.88 4.25 -20.88
CA LEU A 15 -15.05 3.07 -21.74
C LEU A 15 -15.16 3.44 -23.23
N ALA A 16 -15.79 4.57 -23.55
CA ALA A 16 -15.90 5.07 -24.93
C ALA A 16 -14.58 5.68 -25.44
N LEU A 17 -13.78 6.30 -24.58
CA LEU A 17 -12.44 6.78 -24.91
C LEU A 17 -11.42 5.63 -25.07
N ALA A 18 -11.76 4.42 -24.61
CA ALA A 18 -10.96 3.21 -24.78
C ALA A 18 -11.16 2.51 -26.16
N THR A 19 -11.94 3.09 -27.09
CA THR A 19 -12.10 2.57 -28.46
C THR A 19 -11.23 3.40 -29.41
N VAL A 20 -10.19 2.90 -30.06
CA VAL A 20 -10.02 1.60 -30.74
C VAL A 20 -8.64 1.02 -30.42
N PRO A 21 -8.54 -0.03 -29.59
CA PRO A 21 -7.31 -0.81 -29.52
C PRO A 21 -7.14 -1.55 -30.86
N PRO A 22 -5.90 -1.91 -31.27
CA PRO A 22 -5.73 -2.95 -32.28
C PRO A 22 -6.60 -4.16 -31.88
N PRO A 23 -7.20 -4.89 -32.84
CA PRO A 23 -8.18 -5.91 -32.54
C PRO A 23 -7.65 -6.79 -31.41
N VAL A 24 -8.48 -7.09 -30.41
CA VAL A 24 -8.06 -7.86 -29.22
C VAL A 24 -7.31 -9.13 -29.61
N ALA A 25 -7.65 -9.73 -30.76
CA ALA A 25 -6.91 -10.81 -31.40
C ALA A 25 -5.45 -10.48 -31.73
N ALA A 26 -5.12 -9.29 -32.22
CA ALA A 26 -3.76 -8.82 -32.49
C ALA A 26 -2.98 -8.49 -31.21
N GLN A 27 -3.62 -8.01 -30.14
CA GLN A 27 -2.96 -7.87 -28.84
C GLN A 27 -2.68 -9.24 -28.22
N LEU A 28 -3.67 -10.13 -28.23
CA LEU A 28 -3.52 -11.52 -27.80
C LEU A 28 -2.44 -12.23 -28.62
N ALA A 29 -2.41 -12.04 -29.94
CA ALA A 29 -1.37 -12.59 -30.82
C ALA A 29 0.02 -12.01 -30.54
N ARG A 30 0.15 -10.71 -30.25
CA ARG A 30 1.44 -10.13 -29.80
C ARG A 30 1.89 -10.69 -28.46
N THR A 31 0.97 -10.90 -27.51
CA THR A 31 1.31 -11.49 -26.20
C THR A 31 1.63 -12.98 -26.27
N VAL A 32 1.03 -13.73 -27.19
CA VAL A 32 1.35 -15.14 -27.46
C VAL A 32 2.67 -15.27 -28.24
N ALA A 33 3.01 -14.27 -29.05
CA ALA A 33 4.24 -14.25 -29.85
C ALA A 33 5.50 -13.77 -29.09
N VAL A 34 5.40 -13.39 -27.81
CA VAL A 34 6.60 -13.17 -26.99
C VAL A 34 7.20 -14.55 -26.72
N PRO A 35 8.38 -14.90 -27.28
CA PRO A 35 8.97 -16.20 -27.04
C PRO A 35 9.19 -16.36 -25.54
N ALA A 36 8.78 -17.51 -24.98
CA ALA A 36 9.13 -17.87 -23.62
C ALA A 36 10.65 -17.70 -23.47
N VAL A 37 11.05 -16.77 -22.59
CA VAL A 37 12.47 -16.57 -22.29
C VAL A 37 12.97 -17.89 -21.77
N ARG A 38 13.76 -18.60 -22.59
CA ARG A 38 14.40 -19.83 -22.14
C ARG A 38 15.21 -19.46 -20.90
N PRO A 39 15.03 -20.15 -19.75
CA PRO A 39 15.90 -19.92 -18.62
C PRO A 39 17.33 -20.08 -19.13
N MET A 40 18.17 -19.05 -18.94
CA MET A 40 19.61 -19.24 -19.08
C MET A 40 19.96 -20.38 -18.13
N ALA A 41 20.25 -21.55 -18.69
CA ALA A 41 20.90 -22.60 -17.93
C ALA A 41 22.15 -21.95 -17.33
N PRO A 42 22.38 -22.04 -16.00
CA PRO A 42 23.62 -21.55 -15.44
C PRO A 42 24.74 -22.33 -16.13
N GLY A 43 25.48 -21.64 -17.01
CA GLY A 43 26.66 -22.17 -17.65
C GLY A 43 27.74 -22.35 -16.59
N PHE A 44 27.67 -23.43 -15.83
CA PHE A 44 28.78 -23.89 -15.02
C PHE A 44 29.83 -24.45 -15.98
N ALA A 45 30.75 -23.59 -16.42
CA ALA A 45 32.03 -24.05 -16.91
C ALA A 45 32.78 -24.61 -15.69
N VAL A 46 32.70 -25.92 -15.49
CA VAL A 46 33.60 -26.64 -14.59
C VAL A 46 34.98 -26.57 -15.23
N VAL A 47 35.77 -25.57 -14.86
CA VAL A 47 37.21 -25.59 -15.11
C VAL A 47 37.79 -26.60 -14.12
N ALA A 48 38.12 -27.79 -14.62
CA ALA A 48 38.83 -28.80 -13.85
C ALA A 48 40.16 -28.21 -13.35
N PRO A 49 40.51 -28.35 -12.06
CA PRO A 49 41.79 -27.87 -11.58
C PRO A 49 42.90 -28.76 -12.17
N ALA A 50 43.81 -28.13 -12.92
CA ALA A 50 45.06 -28.78 -13.30
C ALA A 50 45.86 -29.07 -12.03
N ALA A 51 46.16 -30.35 -11.81
CA ALA A 51 47.05 -30.82 -10.76
C ALA A 51 48.46 -30.28 -11.02
N GLY A 52 49.00 -29.53 -10.07
CA GLY A 52 50.34 -28.96 -10.12
C GLY A 52 50.74 -28.39 -8.77
N LEU A 53 51.00 -29.29 -7.81
CA LEU A 53 51.70 -28.95 -6.57
C LEU A 53 53.17 -28.70 -6.89
N ALA A 54 53.65 -27.47 -6.67
CA ALA A 54 55.05 -27.21 -6.43
C ALA A 54 55.18 -26.14 -5.34
N HIS A 55 55.93 -26.48 -4.30
CA HIS A 55 56.29 -25.65 -3.17
C HIS A 55 56.95 -24.34 -3.63
N ALA A 56 56.43 -23.19 -3.20
CA ALA A 56 57.16 -21.94 -3.21
C ALA A 56 56.90 -21.20 -1.89
N SER A 57 58.00 -20.90 -1.23
CA SER A 57 58.17 -20.30 0.09
C SER A 57 57.59 -18.89 0.17
N LEU A 58 56.87 -18.63 1.27
CA LEU A 58 56.48 -17.31 1.73
C LEU A 58 57.73 -16.49 2.05
N SER A 59 58.01 -15.48 1.23
CA SER A 59 58.85 -14.34 1.60
C SER A 59 57.99 -13.07 1.51
N LEU A 60 57.89 -12.36 2.64
CA LEU A 60 57.28 -11.03 2.74
C LEU A 60 58.28 -10.00 2.21
N PRO A 61 57.87 -9.06 1.34
CA PRO A 61 58.60 -7.82 1.18
C PRO A 61 57.89 -6.68 1.91
N SER A 62 58.62 -6.10 2.85
CA SER A 62 58.44 -4.77 3.39
C SER A 62 58.63 -3.74 2.26
N GLY A 63 57.65 -2.87 2.02
CA GLY A 63 57.81 -1.80 1.03
C GLY A 63 56.55 -0.98 0.80
N LEU A 64 56.34 0.04 1.62
CA LEU A 64 55.38 1.12 1.38
C LEU A 64 55.93 2.03 0.25
N THR A 65 55.21 2.15 -0.86
CA THR A 65 55.26 3.31 -1.78
C THR A 65 53.88 3.57 -2.39
N PRO A 66 53.54 4.83 -2.73
CA PRO A 66 52.18 5.22 -3.06
C PRO A 66 51.81 4.94 -4.52
N SER A 67 50.51 4.74 -4.75
CA SER A 67 49.83 4.46 -6.01
C SER A 67 50.22 5.37 -7.19
N PRO A 68 50.01 4.89 -8.42
CA PRO A 68 49.46 5.70 -9.50
C PRO A 68 48.02 5.27 -9.81
N LEU A 69 47.20 6.28 -10.09
CA LEU A 69 45.84 6.23 -10.60
C LEU A 69 45.71 5.23 -11.77
N LEU A 70 44.91 4.19 -11.59
CA LEU A 70 44.49 3.30 -12.69
C LEU A 70 43.15 3.77 -13.27
N ALA A 71 43.21 4.07 -14.56
CA ALA A 71 42.10 4.49 -15.39
C ALA A 71 40.96 3.46 -15.42
N VAL A 72 39.73 3.96 -15.39
CA VAL A 72 38.50 3.17 -15.59
C VAL A 72 38.44 2.69 -17.05
N PRO A 73 38.35 1.39 -17.33
CA PRO A 73 38.17 0.92 -18.70
C PRO A 73 36.70 1.14 -19.12
N SER A 74 36.51 1.93 -20.18
CA SER A 74 35.23 2.05 -20.86
C SER A 74 34.90 0.75 -21.60
N LEU A 75 33.88 0.02 -21.15
CA LEU A 75 33.34 -1.14 -21.87
C LEU A 75 32.54 -0.67 -23.09
N ARG A 76 33.07 -0.92 -24.29
CA ARG A 76 32.31 -0.91 -25.55
C ARG A 76 31.45 -2.18 -25.63
N PRO A 77 30.17 -2.10 -25.99
CA PRO A 77 29.39 -3.30 -26.28
C PRO A 77 29.76 -3.83 -27.67
N ALA A 78 30.31 -5.05 -27.72
CA ALA A 78 30.45 -5.81 -28.96
C ALA A 78 29.08 -6.40 -29.33
N MET A 79 28.37 -5.74 -30.25
CA MET A 79 27.24 -6.35 -30.95
C MET A 79 27.77 -7.20 -32.12
N VAL A 80 27.74 -8.51 -31.97
CA VAL A 80 27.80 -9.43 -33.12
C VAL A 80 26.36 -9.71 -33.53
N ALA A 81 25.91 -9.04 -34.59
CA ALA A 81 24.64 -9.35 -35.24
C ALA A 81 24.83 -10.56 -36.16
N ALA A 82 24.07 -11.64 -35.92
CA ALA A 82 23.90 -12.70 -36.91
C ALA A 82 22.82 -12.26 -37.93
N PRO A 83 23.02 -12.47 -39.24
CA PRO A 83 22.03 -12.10 -40.25
C PRO A 83 20.85 -13.08 -40.22
N VAL A 84 19.66 -12.57 -39.95
CA VAL A 84 18.40 -13.30 -40.17
C VAL A 84 18.04 -13.19 -41.66
N THR A 85 17.99 -14.33 -42.34
CA THR A 85 17.65 -14.45 -43.75
C THR A 85 16.17 -14.12 -44.01
N ALA A 86 15.95 -13.30 -45.04
CA ALA A 86 14.66 -12.68 -45.41
C ALA A 86 13.66 -13.62 -46.12
N ALA A 87 13.49 -14.85 -45.64
CA ALA A 87 12.63 -15.85 -46.30
C ALA A 87 11.29 -16.14 -45.62
N ALA A 88 10.99 -15.55 -44.45
CA ALA A 88 9.82 -15.95 -43.65
C ALA A 88 8.63 -14.95 -43.63
N ILE A 89 8.58 -13.93 -44.50
CA ILE A 89 7.51 -12.91 -44.51
C ILE A 89 6.75 -12.87 -45.86
N ARG A 90 6.50 -14.01 -46.50
CA ARG A 90 5.68 -14.07 -47.74
C ARG A 90 4.57 -15.12 -47.75
N ALA A 91 3.98 -15.44 -46.59
CA ALA A 91 2.84 -16.34 -46.54
C ALA A 91 1.78 -15.89 -45.52
N ALA A 92 1.23 -14.68 -45.68
CA ALA A 92 -0.02 -14.26 -45.02
C ALA A 92 -0.57 -12.97 -45.64
N ALA A 93 -0.97 -12.99 -46.91
CA ALA A 93 -1.71 -11.88 -47.51
C ALA A 93 -2.58 -12.38 -48.69
N SER A 94 -3.74 -12.95 -48.36
CA SER A 94 -4.87 -13.02 -49.29
C SER A 94 -6.17 -13.11 -48.47
N VAL A 95 -6.72 -11.94 -48.12
CA VAL A 95 -8.10 -11.82 -47.66
C VAL A 95 -8.82 -10.87 -48.61
N SER A 96 -9.88 -11.40 -49.22
CA SER A 96 -10.70 -10.81 -50.26
C SER A 96 -11.32 -9.46 -49.87
N ALA A 97 -11.37 -8.57 -50.85
CA ALA A 97 -12.07 -7.30 -50.80
C ALA A 97 -13.60 -7.51 -50.76
N VAL A 98 -14.28 -6.75 -49.90
CA VAL A 98 -15.74 -6.58 -49.89
C VAL A 98 -16.06 -5.14 -50.32
N PRO A 99 -17.07 -4.88 -51.18
CA PRO A 99 -17.37 -3.53 -51.64
C PRO A 99 -18.08 -2.72 -50.54
N ARG A 100 -17.67 -1.45 -50.39
CA ARG A 100 -18.36 -0.45 -49.56
C ARG A 100 -19.53 0.16 -50.33
N SER A 101 -20.75 0.07 -49.79
CA SER A 101 -21.89 0.86 -50.25
C SER A 101 -21.92 2.23 -49.57
N GLU A 102 -22.31 3.23 -50.35
CA GLU A 102 -22.50 4.63 -49.97
C GLU A 102 -23.70 4.80 -49.04
N ALA A 103 -23.51 5.53 -47.93
CA ALA A 103 -24.57 6.20 -47.18
C ALA A 103 -23.95 7.32 -46.33
N MET A 104 -23.81 8.51 -46.93
CA MET A 104 -23.47 9.74 -46.22
C MET A 104 -24.71 10.28 -45.50
N ALA A 105 -24.73 10.17 -44.18
CA ALA A 105 -25.60 10.96 -43.31
C ALA A 105 -24.77 12.11 -42.69
N ALA A 106 -25.31 13.33 -42.76
CA ALA A 106 -24.65 14.57 -42.40
C ALA A 106 -24.08 14.59 -40.98
N ALA A 107 -22.74 14.72 -40.88
CA ALA A 107 -22.06 14.99 -39.63
C ALA A 107 -22.33 16.44 -39.17
N PRO A 108 -22.52 16.70 -37.86
CA PRO A 108 -22.68 18.04 -37.35
C PRO A 108 -21.42 18.86 -37.62
N ARG A 109 -21.60 20.08 -38.16
CA ARG A 109 -20.51 21.03 -38.44
C ARG A 109 -19.69 21.25 -37.17
N GLN A 110 -18.44 20.78 -37.19
CA GLN A 110 -17.49 21.04 -36.14
C GLN A 110 -17.20 22.54 -36.09
N GLU A 111 -17.47 23.15 -34.94
CA GLU A 111 -17.08 24.52 -34.64
C GLU A 111 -15.56 24.69 -34.81
N SER A 112 -15.17 25.73 -35.52
CA SER A 112 -13.77 26.01 -35.81
C SER A 112 -12.98 26.25 -34.52
N VAL A 113 -11.71 25.83 -34.52
CA VAL A 113 -10.81 25.99 -33.36
C VAL A 113 -10.74 27.46 -32.87
N PRO A 114 -10.70 28.48 -33.74
CA PRO A 114 -10.71 29.88 -33.30
C PRO A 114 -11.96 30.26 -32.49
N ALA A 115 -13.16 29.88 -32.94
CA ALA A 115 -14.41 30.17 -32.23
C ALA A 115 -14.48 29.47 -30.87
N ARG A 116 -13.91 28.26 -30.77
CA ARG A 116 -13.80 27.54 -29.49
C ARG A 116 -12.84 28.24 -28.51
N VAL A 117 -11.71 28.73 -29.01
CA VAL A 117 -10.73 29.47 -28.19
C VAL A 117 -11.33 30.77 -27.67
N GLU A 118 -11.98 31.55 -28.53
CA GLU A 118 -12.63 32.81 -28.15
C GLU A 118 -13.69 32.61 -27.06
N ARG A 119 -14.56 31.61 -27.22
CA ARG A 119 -15.58 31.29 -26.21
C ARG A 119 -14.98 30.85 -24.87
N LEU A 120 -13.87 30.11 -24.87
CA LEU A 120 -13.18 29.71 -23.64
C LEU A 120 -12.49 30.91 -22.97
N THR A 121 -11.92 31.83 -23.73
CA THR A 121 -11.32 33.06 -23.20
C THR A 121 -12.37 33.95 -22.53
N VAL A 122 -13.55 34.11 -23.15
CA VAL A 122 -14.67 34.86 -22.57
C VAL A 122 -15.20 34.22 -21.29
N ALA A 123 -15.30 32.89 -21.26
CA ALA A 123 -15.70 32.15 -20.06
C ALA A 123 -14.68 32.33 -18.91
N ALA A 124 -13.37 32.21 -19.22
CA ALA A 124 -12.31 32.40 -18.23
C ALA A 124 -12.27 33.83 -17.66
N ALA A 125 -12.50 34.84 -18.48
CA ALA A 125 -12.59 36.24 -18.03
C ALA A 125 -13.78 36.47 -17.09
N LYS A 126 -14.93 35.84 -17.39
CA LYS A 126 -16.13 35.91 -16.55
C LYS A 126 -15.94 35.20 -15.20
N ASP A 127 -15.27 34.05 -15.21
CA ASP A 127 -14.94 33.31 -13.99
C ASP A 127 -13.91 34.07 -13.14
N ALA A 128 -12.91 34.70 -13.76
CA ALA A 128 -11.93 35.54 -13.06
C ALA A 128 -12.58 36.76 -12.39
N ALA A 129 -13.58 37.36 -13.02
CA ALA A 129 -14.35 38.48 -12.45
C ALA A 129 -15.30 38.05 -11.31
N ALA A 130 -15.66 36.77 -11.23
CA ALA A 130 -16.52 36.21 -10.19
C ALA A 130 -15.76 35.80 -8.91
N VAL A 131 -14.43 35.80 -8.93
CA VAL A 131 -13.61 35.55 -7.74
C VAL A 131 -13.55 36.84 -6.90
N PRO A 132 -13.98 36.82 -5.63
CA PRO A 132 -13.86 37.99 -4.77
C PRO A 132 -12.38 38.41 -4.66
N ASN A 133 -12.11 39.72 -4.78
CA ASN A 133 -10.81 40.32 -4.49
C ASN A 133 -10.48 40.19 -2.99
N SER A 134 -10.29 38.98 -2.47
CA SER A 134 -9.61 38.79 -1.20
C SER A 134 -8.16 39.14 -1.43
N SER A 135 -7.65 40.15 -0.73
CA SER A 135 -6.24 40.53 -0.81
C SER A 135 -5.36 39.29 -0.63
N ALA A 136 -4.22 39.23 -1.33
CA ALA A 136 -3.29 38.10 -1.26
C ALA A 136 -2.91 37.76 0.19
N SER A 137 -2.88 38.73 1.10
CA SER A 137 -2.64 38.50 2.54
C SER A 137 -3.79 37.77 3.23
N THR A 138 -5.04 38.01 2.82
CA THR A 138 -6.22 37.32 3.38
C THR A 138 -6.30 35.88 2.86
N ALA A 139 -6.00 35.67 1.58
CA ALA A 139 -5.90 34.33 0.99
C ALA A 139 -4.75 33.53 1.62
N HIS A 140 -3.57 34.14 1.77
CA HIS A 140 -2.41 33.54 2.42
C HIS A 140 -2.70 33.22 3.88
N GLY A 141 -3.25 34.16 4.65
CA GLY A 141 -3.61 33.93 6.05
C GLY A 141 -4.72 32.90 6.23
N THR A 142 -5.60 32.71 5.25
CA THR A 142 -6.65 31.67 5.31
C THR A 142 -6.09 30.30 4.92
N ALA A 143 -5.21 30.24 3.93
CA ALA A 143 -4.48 29.03 3.55
C ALA A 143 -3.53 28.58 4.67
N GLU A 144 -2.77 29.51 5.27
CA GLU A 144 -1.89 29.25 6.40
C GLU A 144 -2.68 28.78 7.63
N ARG A 145 -3.81 29.44 7.97
CA ARG A 145 -4.69 28.99 9.06
C ARG A 145 -5.34 27.63 8.77
N GLY A 146 -5.64 27.33 7.51
CA GLY A 146 -6.13 26.03 7.08
C GLY A 146 -5.04 24.95 7.20
N PHE A 147 -3.81 25.27 6.79
CA PHE A 147 -2.64 24.42 6.87
C PHE A 147 -2.24 24.17 8.33
N GLN A 148 -2.20 25.19 9.18
CA GLN A 148 -1.96 25.06 10.63
C GLN A 148 -3.03 24.20 11.32
N ARG A 149 -4.30 24.29 10.91
CA ARG A 149 -5.38 23.40 11.39
C ARG A 149 -5.19 21.97 10.91
N LEU A 150 -4.82 21.77 9.64
CA LEU A 150 -4.44 20.45 9.11
C LEU A 150 -3.25 19.85 9.89
N LEU A 151 -2.28 20.69 10.26
CA LEU A 151 -1.13 20.30 11.07
C LEU A 151 -1.42 20.16 12.57
N GLY A 152 -2.63 20.49 13.05
CA GLY A 152 -2.97 20.42 14.48
C GLY A 152 -2.27 21.45 15.36
N LEU A 153 -1.67 22.49 14.76
CA LEU A 153 -1.02 23.58 15.50
C LEU A 153 -2.03 24.57 16.09
N ARG A 154 -3.31 24.41 15.74
CA ARG A 154 -4.45 25.09 16.34
C ARG A 154 -5.56 24.07 16.58
N GLY A 155 -6.09 24.05 17.80
CA GLY A 155 -7.27 23.27 18.15
C GLY A 155 -8.54 23.74 17.40
N PRO A 156 -9.61 22.93 17.40
CA PRO A 156 -10.92 23.39 16.97
C PRO A 156 -11.32 24.62 17.81
N ARG A 157 -12.01 25.60 17.20
CA ARG A 157 -12.54 26.76 17.93
C ARG A 157 -13.37 26.23 19.10
N SER A 158 -13.04 26.66 20.32
CA SER A 158 -13.91 26.47 21.48
C SER A 158 -15.26 27.11 21.16
N PHE A 159 -16.33 26.50 21.69
CA PHE A 159 -17.70 26.94 21.47
C PHE A 159 -17.94 28.40 21.92
N GLU A 160 -17.06 28.92 22.80
CA GLU A 160 -17.07 30.29 23.34
C GLU A 160 -16.77 31.37 22.29
N ASP A 161 -16.14 31.02 21.17
CA ASP A 161 -15.76 31.98 20.12
C ASP A 161 -16.90 32.22 19.10
N ARG A 162 -18.07 31.63 19.32
CA ARG A 162 -19.32 31.98 18.63
C ARG A 162 -20.09 32.90 19.55
N GLY A 163 -20.10 34.19 19.21
CA GLY A 163 -20.91 35.19 19.90
C GLY A 163 -22.32 34.66 20.18
N ALA A 164 -22.78 34.92 21.40
CA ALA A 164 -24.08 34.50 21.92
C ALA A 164 -25.19 34.71 20.90
N VAL A 165 -25.72 33.61 20.38
CA VAL A 165 -27.02 33.56 19.74
C VAL A 165 -27.90 32.78 20.69
N ASP A 166 -28.85 33.48 21.33
CA ASP A 166 -29.82 32.92 22.26
C ASP A 166 -30.56 31.75 21.62
N ALA A 167 -30.29 30.54 22.12
CA ALA A 167 -31.05 29.36 21.77
C ALA A 167 -32.25 29.24 22.73
N PRO A 168 -33.47 29.01 22.23
CA PRO A 168 -34.65 28.91 23.07
C PRO A 168 -34.60 27.65 23.94
N VAL A 169 -34.84 27.83 25.24
CA VAL A 169 -35.01 26.79 26.25
C VAL A 169 -36.25 25.96 25.90
N VAL A 170 -36.06 24.69 25.53
CA VAL A 170 -37.15 23.72 25.36
C VAL A 170 -37.34 22.96 26.67
N PRO A 171 -38.57 22.88 27.23
CA PRO A 171 -38.81 22.15 28.47
C PRO A 171 -38.70 20.63 28.25
N ALA A 172 -37.91 19.97 29.09
CA ALA A 172 -37.78 18.52 29.12
C ALA A 172 -39.10 17.86 29.57
N LEU A 173 -39.80 17.23 28.63
CA LEU A 173 -41.01 16.44 28.86
C LEU A 173 -40.68 14.96 28.69
N PHE A 174 -39.98 14.36 29.65
CA PHE A 174 -39.99 12.91 29.88
C PHE A 174 -39.71 12.61 31.36
N ARG A 175 -40.78 12.51 32.16
CA ARG A 175 -40.75 11.84 33.46
C ARG A 175 -40.90 10.33 33.23
N SER A 176 -39.79 9.59 33.20
CA SER A 176 -39.82 8.13 33.31
C SER A 176 -39.56 7.72 34.76
N GLY A 177 -40.60 7.27 35.46
CA GLY A 177 -40.54 6.77 36.82
C GLY A 177 -39.95 5.36 36.91
N LEU A 178 -38.62 5.26 36.90
CA LEU A 178 -37.94 4.03 37.29
C LEU A 178 -37.35 4.20 38.70
N ARG A 179 -37.94 3.47 39.65
CA ARG A 179 -37.44 3.27 41.02
C ARG A 179 -36.03 2.73 40.98
N ARG A 180 -35.08 3.49 41.53
CA ARG A 180 -33.69 3.07 41.74
C ARG A 180 -33.65 2.05 42.88
N ALA A 181 -33.33 0.79 42.57
CA ALA A 181 -33.05 -0.21 43.58
C ALA A 181 -31.78 0.18 44.34
N ALA A 182 -31.89 0.35 45.66
CA ALA A 182 -30.78 0.64 46.55
C ALA A 182 -29.92 -0.62 46.74
N GLY A 183 -29.04 -0.89 45.78
CA GLY A 183 -27.93 -1.83 45.95
C GLY A 183 -26.72 -1.08 46.54
N ARG A 184 -26.15 -1.62 47.63
CA ARG A 184 -24.87 -1.17 48.20
C ARG A 184 -23.80 -1.14 47.09
N VAL A 185 -23.48 0.06 46.61
CA VAL A 185 -22.28 0.31 45.82
C VAL A 185 -21.14 0.39 46.82
N ASN A 186 -20.31 -0.65 46.87
CA ASN A 186 -18.99 -0.53 47.45
C ASN A 186 -18.31 0.64 46.73
N ALA A 187 -17.80 1.60 47.50
CA ALA A 187 -17.06 2.74 46.98
C ALA A 187 -15.85 2.22 46.18
N VAL A 188 -16.06 2.04 44.88
CA VAL A 188 -14.96 2.04 43.91
C VAL A 188 -14.37 3.43 44.08
N GLN A 189 -13.17 3.50 44.66
CA GLN A 189 -12.37 4.72 44.60
C GLN A 189 -12.42 5.18 43.15
N GLU A 190 -13.06 6.30 42.88
CA GLU A 190 -12.93 7.01 41.63
C GLU A 190 -11.44 7.35 41.51
N GLU A 191 -10.70 6.43 40.89
CA GLU A 191 -9.33 6.63 40.49
C GLU A 191 -9.37 7.86 39.60
N SER A 192 -8.97 8.99 40.18
CA SER A 192 -9.05 10.32 39.58
C SER A 192 -8.47 10.21 38.18
N THR A 193 -9.32 10.25 37.17
CA THR A 193 -8.89 10.05 35.80
C THR A 193 -7.87 11.16 35.52
N PRO A 194 -6.60 10.83 35.27
CA PRO A 194 -5.56 11.85 35.14
C PRO A 194 -6.01 12.85 34.08
N ALA A 195 -5.87 14.15 34.39
CA ALA A 195 -6.26 15.22 33.49
C ALA A 195 -5.68 14.96 32.08
N PRO A 196 -6.46 15.17 31.01
CA PRO A 196 -6.03 14.86 29.66
C PRO A 196 -4.72 15.61 29.36
N LYS A 197 -3.65 14.84 29.13
CA LYS A 197 -2.36 15.41 28.74
C LYS A 197 -2.56 16.10 27.39
N THR A 198 -2.31 17.41 27.35
CA THR A 198 -2.22 18.13 26.07
C THR A 198 -1.09 17.49 25.24
N PRO A 199 -1.35 17.08 23.99
CA PRO A 199 -0.35 16.37 23.19
C PRO A 199 0.90 17.22 22.99
N ASP A 200 2.07 16.63 23.23
CA ASP A 200 3.34 17.30 22.94
C ASP A 200 3.46 17.47 21.41
N ALA A 201 3.42 18.72 20.96
CA ALA A 201 3.48 19.09 19.55
C ALA A 201 4.80 18.64 18.90
N VAL A 202 5.90 18.58 19.65
CA VAL A 202 7.20 18.13 19.14
C VAL A 202 7.18 16.62 18.92
N GLU A 203 6.70 15.85 19.89
CA GLU A 203 6.60 14.38 19.76
C GLU A 203 5.64 13.96 18.64
N THR A 204 4.51 14.67 18.52
CA THR A 204 3.56 14.49 17.42
C THR A 204 4.23 14.71 16.05
N ARG A 205 4.98 15.81 15.89
CA ARG A 205 5.70 16.10 14.64
C ARG A 205 6.78 15.06 14.35
N LEU A 206 7.54 14.64 15.36
CA LEU A 206 8.56 13.59 15.23
C LEU A 206 7.95 12.25 14.81
N TYR A 207 6.81 11.87 15.39
CA TYR A 207 6.12 10.63 15.03
C TYR A 207 5.63 10.65 13.58
N ILE A 208 5.03 11.75 13.15
CA ILE A 208 4.55 11.95 11.77
C ILE A 208 5.75 11.93 10.80
N ALA A 209 6.83 12.66 11.11
CA ALA A 209 8.03 12.70 10.27
C ALA A 209 8.73 11.33 10.18
N GLY A 210 8.90 10.64 11.31
CA GLY A 210 9.47 9.29 11.35
C GLY A 210 8.62 8.30 10.56
N THR A 211 7.29 8.39 10.65
CA THR A 211 6.37 7.55 9.86
C THR A 211 6.47 7.83 8.36
N ALA A 212 6.59 9.08 7.96
CA ALA A 212 6.80 9.46 6.56
C ALA A 212 8.14 8.93 6.02
N LEU A 213 9.24 9.13 6.74
CA LEU A 213 10.57 8.63 6.36
C LEU A 213 10.60 7.09 6.26
N PHE A 214 9.99 6.41 7.22
CA PHE A 214 9.80 4.96 7.18
C PHE A 214 9.07 4.52 5.90
N LYS A 215 7.99 5.20 5.51
CA LYS A 215 7.23 4.84 4.32
C LYS A 215 8.04 5.04 3.03
N VAL A 216 8.81 6.12 2.89
CA VAL A 216 9.70 6.32 1.73
C VAL A 216 10.63 5.12 1.52
N GLY A 217 11.30 4.67 2.59
CA GLY A 217 12.18 3.51 2.50
C GLY A 217 11.41 2.21 2.25
N ALA A 218 10.21 2.06 2.83
CA ALA A 218 9.40 0.85 2.67
C ALA A 218 8.94 0.66 1.22
N GLU A 219 8.56 1.75 0.53
CA GLU A 219 8.21 1.71 -0.90
C GLU A 219 9.38 1.23 -1.76
N SER A 220 10.59 1.72 -1.48
CA SER A 220 11.77 1.32 -2.25
C SER A 220 12.06 -0.19 -2.11
N LEU A 221 11.93 -0.75 -0.91
CA LEU A 221 12.12 -2.18 -0.67
C LEU A 221 10.98 -3.00 -1.30
N GLY A 222 9.74 -2.56 -1.11
CA GLY A 222 8.53 -3.21 -1.62
C GLY A 222 8.49 -3.27 -3.15
N LEU A 223 9.05 -2.26 -3.84
CA LEU A 223 9.23 -2.27 -5.28
C LEU A 223 10.44 -3.11 -5.72
N ALA A 224 11.60 -2.90 -5.06
CA ALA A 224 12.86 -3.47 -5.53
C ALA A 224 12.91 -4.99 -5.40
N VAL A 225 12.46 -5.60 -4.29
CA VAL A 225 12.64 -7.05 -4.07
C VAL A 225 11.83 -7.89 -5.07
N PRO A 226 10.53 -7.65 -5.30
CA PRO A 226 9.79 -8.38 -6.34
C PRO A 226 10.36 -8.15 -7.74
N LEU A 227 10.79 -6.92 -8.06
CA LEU A 227 11.41 -6.61 -9.35
C LEU A 227 12.79 -7.27 -9.50
N ILE A 228 13.60 -7.39 -8.45
CA ILE A 228 14.86 -8.13 -8.47
C ILE A 228 14.57 -9.60 -8.78
N ALA A 229 13.60 -10.20 -8.11
CA ALA A 229 13.22 -11.58 -8.38
C ALA A 229 12.80 -11.79 -9.85
N LEU A 230 12.07 -10.83 -10.41
CA LEU A 230 11.62 -10.88 -11.79
C LEU A 230 12.73 -10.57 -12.81
N VAL A 231 13.54 -9.54 -12.60
CA VAL A 231 14.53 -9.04 -13.56
C VAL A 231 15.86 -9.78 -13.45
N VAL A 232 16.31 -10.08 -12.24
CA VAL A 232 17.61 -10.74 -11.99
C VAL A 232 17.46 -12.26 -12.03
N PHE A 233 16.44 -12.83 -11.37
CA PHE A 233 16.27 -14.29 -11.33
C PHE A 233 15.35 -14.83 -12.44
N GLY A 234 14.63 -13.94 -13.13
CA GLY A 234 13.83 -14.29 -14.29
C GLY A 234 12.52 -15.04 -14.01
N GLN A 235 12.17 -15.31 -12.75
CA GLN A 235 11.04 -16.19 -12.39
C GLN A 235 10.10 -15.53 -11.36
N ALA A 236 8.80 -15.58 -11.62
CA ALA A 236 7.75 -15.01 -10.79
C ALA A 236 7.57 -15.77 -9.47
N LYS A 237 7.86 -17.08 -9.42
CA LYS A 237 7.82 -17.84 -8.16
C LYS A 237 8.80 -17.31 -7.11
N TRP A 238 9.92 -16.70 -7.52
CA TRP A 238 10.82 -16.06 -6.56
C TRP A 238 10.20 -14.80 -5.98
N ALA A 239 9.53 -13.96 -6.78
CA ALA A 239 8.82 -12.78 -6.27
C ALA A 239 7.72 -13.20 -5.27
N ALA A 240 6.96 -14.25 -5.61
CA ALA A 240 5.98 -14.85 -4.72
C ALA A 240 6.61 -15.42 -3.44
N GLY A 241 7.73 -16.13 -3.54
CA GLY A 241 8.48 -16.68 -2.41
C GLY A 241 9.02 -15.59 -1.48
N MET A 242 9.50 -14.47 -2.03
CA MET A 242 9.94 -13.29 -1.27
C MET A 242 8.77 -12.67 -0.50
N ALA A 243 7.65 -12.42 -1.18
CA ALA A 243 6.44 -11.89 -0.54
C ALA A 243 5.93 -12.83 0.56
N MET A 244 5.98 -14.15 0.32
CA MET A 244 5.57 -15.17 1.27
C MET A 244 6.50 -15.20 2.50
N GLY A 245 7.81 -15.28 2.26
CA GLY A 245 8.82 -15.32 3.31
C GLY A 245 8.76 -14.07 4.19
N TRP A 246 8.66 -12.88 3.59
CA TRP A 246 8.51 -11.63 4.32
C TRP A 246 7.22 -11.56 5.13
N GLY A 247 6.08 -11.92 4.53
CA GLY A 247 4.78 -11.86 5.23
C GLY A 247 4.68 -12.85 6.40
N LEU A 248 5.17 -14.08 6.23
CA LEU A 248 5.21 -15.06 7.33
C LEU A 248 6.14 -14.60 8.45
N ALA A 249 7.32 -14.07 8.08
CA ALA A 249 8.27 -13.52 9.02
C ALA A 249 7.71 -12.33 9.81
N GLN A 250 6.93 -11.45 9.15
CA GLN A 250 6.24 -10.33 9.79
C GLN A 250 5.26 -10.79 10.86
N ILE A 251 4.46 -11.84 10.61
CA ILE A 251 3.54 -12.41 11.61
C ILE A 251 4.31 -12.90 12.85
N ILE A 252 5.43 -13.59 12.64
CA ILE A 252 6.31 -14.05 13.73
C ILE A 252 6.88 -12.85 14.49
N GLY A 253 7.40 -11.87 13.77
CA GLY A 253 7.95 -10.62 14.31
C GLY A 253 6.95 -9.86 15.17
N SER A 254 5.70 -9.73 14.75
CA SER A 254 4.66 -9.05 15.53
C SER A 254 4.37 -9.73 16.86
N SER A 255 4.46 -11.06 16.90
CA SER A 255 4.32 -11.84 18.14
C SER A 255 5.49 -11.60 19.10
N VAL A 256 6.72 -11.55 18.57
CA VAL A 256 7.92 -11.20 19.35
C VAL A 256 7.87 -9.75 19.85
N GLY A 257 7.32 -8.83 19.05
CA GLY A 257 7.19 -7.42 19.36
C GLY A 257 6.46 -7.15 20.67
N GLY A 258 5.40 -7.91 20.97
CA GLY A 258 4.66 -7.78 22.24
C GLY A 258 5.57 -7.99 23.46
N GLY A 259 6.31 -9.11 23.50
CA GLY A 259 7.22 -9.40 24.61
C GLY A 259 8.40 -8.43 24.73
N LEU A 260 8.81 -7.78 23.63
CA LEU A 260 9.82 -6.71 23.68
C LEU A 260 9.27 -5.42 24.28
N LEU A 261 8.01 -5.08 23.97
CA LEU A 261 7.30 -3.91 24.50
C LEU A 261 7.00 -4.03 25.99
N ASP A 262 6.83 -5.25 26.50
CA ASP A 262 6.66 -5.50 27.94
C ASP A 262 7.89 -5.10 28.76
N ARG A 263 9.08 -5.04 28.12
CA ARG A 263 10.38 -4.83 28.78
C ARG A 263 11.04 -3.51 28.39
N ASN A 264 10.56 -2.85 27.34
CA ASN A 264 11.18 -1.67 26.77
C ASN A 264 10.11 -0.68 26.29
N SER A 265 10.43 0.61 26.27
CA SER A 265 9.51 1.60 25.69
C SER A 265 9.27 1.34 24.20
N ALA A 266 8.07 1.67 23.73
CA ALA A 266 7.68 1.47 22.34
C ALA A 266 8.59 2.21 21.34
N THR A 267 9.02 3.42 21.69
CA THR A 267 9.96 4.20 20.87
C THR A 267 11.32 3.52 20.76
N LYS A 268 11.83 2.91 21.84
CA LYS A 268 13.11 2.18 21.82
C LYS A 268 13.00 0.92 20.95
N VAL A 269 11.95 0.12 21.13
CA VAL A 269 11.71 -1.08 20.31
C VAL A 269 11.58 -0.72 18.83
N LEU A 270 10.82 0.34 18.52
CA LEU A 270 10.64 0.84 17.15
C LEU A 270 11.96 1.33 16.54
N THR A 271 12.74 2.11 17.29
CA THR A 271 14.04 2.63 16.84
C THR A 271 15.00 1.50 16.48
N TRP A 272 15.14 0.51 17.36
CA TRP A 272 16.04 -0.64 17.11
C TRP A 272 15.57 -1.49 15.93
N SER A 273 14.28 -1.81 15.86
CA SER A 273 13.75 -2.66 14.79
C SER A 273 13.85 -2.01 13.41
N ILE A 274 13.60 -0.70 13.29
CA ILE A 274 13.80 0.06 12.05
C ILE A 274 15.30 0.21 11.74
N GLY A 275 16.14 0.50 12.73
CA GLY A 275 17.60 0.59 12.53
C GLY A 275 18.20 -0.73 12.03
N LEU A 276 17.78 -1.87 12.58
CA LEU A 276 18.21 -3.20 12.10
C LEU A 276 17.65 -3.52 10.70
N GLN A 277 16.48 -3.00 10.33
CA GLN A 277 15.99 -3.10 8.94
C GLN A 277 16.92 -2.38 7.97
N ALA A 278 17.38 -1.17 8.33
CA ALA A 278 18.37 -0.47 7.52
C ALA A 278 19.64 -1.30 7.31
N VAL A 279 20.14 -1.97 8.35
CA VAL A 279 21.33 -2.84 8.28
C VAL A 279 21.08 -4.06 7.39
N THR A 280 19.94 -4.74 7.55
CA THR A 280 19.62 -5.94 6.74
C THR A 280 19.44 -5.60 5.26
N VAL A 281 18.82 -4.46 4.92
CA VAL A 281 18.72 -4.00 3.53
C VAL A 281 20.05 -3.48 2.98
N ALA A 282 20.89 -2.85 3.80
CA ALA A 282 22.27 -2.54 3.40
C ALA A 282 23.07 -3.82 3.12
N GLY A 283 22.82 -4.91 3.87
CA GLY A 283 23.36 -6.23 3.61
C GLY A 283 22.92 -6.79 2.26
N LEU A 284 21.64 -6.66 1.90
CA LEU A 284 21.12 -7.03 0.57
C LEU A 284 21.87 -6.30 -0.54
N LEU A 285 22.03 -4.98 -0.42
CA LEU A 285 22.77 -4.16 -1.37
C LEU A 285 24.25 -4.58 -1.46
N SER A 286 24.86 -4.90 -0.32
CA SER A 286 26.25 -5.34 -0.23
C SER A 286 26.50 -6.68 -0.92
N LEU A 287 25.53 -7.60 -0.91
CA LEU A 287 25.62 -8.86 -1.66
C LEU A 287 25.76 -8.61 -3.17
N PHE A 288 24.96 -7.68 -3.72
CA PHE A 288 25.06 -7.32 -5.13
C PHE A 288 26.38 -6.61 -5.45
N ALA A 289 26.82 -5.68 -4.59
CA ALA A 289 28.09 -4.99 -4.76
C ALA A 289 29.28 -5.96 -4.70
N ALA A 290 29.29 -6.88 -3.72
CA ALA A 290 30.33 -7.89 -3.57
C ALA A 290 30.35 -8.87 -4.75
N GLN A 291 29.18 -9.30 -5.24
CA GLN A 291 29.09 -10.12 -6.45
C GLN A 291 29.70 -9.41 -7.68
N ALA A 292 29.43 -8.10 -7.84
CA ALA A 292 29.99 -7.33 -8.96
C ALA A 292 31.52 -7.19 -8.88
N VAL A 293 32.09 -7.06 -7.68
CA VAL A 293 33.54 -6.91 -7.47
C VAL A 293 34.27 -8.25 -7.52
N LEU A 294 33.73 -9.29 -6.89
CA LEU A 294 34.39 -10.59 -6.72
C LEU A 294 34.10 -11.56 -7.87
N GLY A 295 33.07 -11.31 -8.68
CA GLY A 295 32.64 -12.23 -9.74
C GLY A 295 31.97 -13.52 -9.25
N VAL A 296 31.73 -13.65 -7.93
CA VAL A 296 31.09 -14.81 -7.31
C VAL A 296 29.58 -14.53 -7.13
N PRO A 297 28.68 -15.48 -7.45
CA PRO A 297 27.23 -15.27 -7.37
C PRO A 297 26.69 -15.26 -5.93
N LEU A 298 27.05 -14.24 -5.15
CA LEU A 298 26.66 -14.07 -3.75
C LEU A 298 25.18 -13.63 -3.59
N ALA A 299 24.63 -12.91 -4.57
CA ALA A 299 23.25 -12.43 -4.55
C ALA A 299 22.26 -13.47 -5.12
N HIS A 300 22.42 -14.74 -4.75
CA HIS A 300 21.53 -15.81 -5.19
C HIS A 300 20.17 -15.76 -4.45
N PRO A 301 19.10 -16.36 -5.00
CA PRO A 301 17.73 -16.21 -4.46
C PRO A 301 17.60 -16.54 -2.97
N ALA A 302 18.22 -17.63 -2.49
CA ALA A 302 18.17 -18.01 -1.08
C ALA A 302 18.83 -16.99 -0.13
N ALA A 303 19.92 -16.33 -0.54
CA ALA A 303 20.59 -15.31 0.27
C ALA A 303 19.72 -14.06 0.39
N ILE A 304 19.16 -13.60 -0.75
CA ILE A 304 18.22 -12.48 -0.78
C ILE A 304 16.97 -12.80 0.05
N LEU A 305 16.43 -14.02 -0.07
CA LEU A 305 15.27 -14.46 0.71
C LEU A 305 15.56 -14.46 2.20
N SER A 306 16.73 -14.93 2.63
CA SER A 306 17.10 -15.00 4.05
C SER A 306 17.16 -13.61 4.68
N LEU A 307 17.80 -12.66 4.00
CA LEU A 307 17.84 -11.28 4.47
C LEU A 307 16.46 -10.60 4.40
N HIS A 308 15.66 -10.89 3.37
CA HIS A 308 14.31 -10.36 3.27
C HIS A 308 13.37 -10.93 4.35
N VAL A 309 13.50 -12.21 4.71
CA VAL A 309 12.84 -12.82 5.87
C VAL A 309 13.24 -12.09 7.15
N ALA A 310 14.53 -11.78 7.35
CA ALA A 310 14.97 -10.99 8.50
C ALA A 310 14.32 -9.60 8.52
N THR A 311 14.21 -8.92 7.36
CA THR A 311 13.47 -7.65 7.28
C THR A 311 11.99 -7.80 7.67
N GLY A 312 11.36 -8.93 7.31
CA GLY A 312 9.98 -9.25 7.68
C GLY A 312 9.80 -9.36 9.19
N ILE A 313 10.66 -10.11 9.89
CA ILE A 313 10.62 -10.23 11.37
C ILE A 313 10.71 -8.84 12.01
N LEU A 314 11.67 -8.03 11.57
CA LEU A 314 11.87 -6.70 12.12
C LEU A 314 10.71 -5.76 11.79
N ALA A 315 10.08 -5.90 10.62
CA ALA A 315 8.88 -5.15 10.24
C ALA A 315 7.71 -5.50 11.17
N GLY A 316 7.53 -6.77 11.50
CA GLY A 316 6.51 -7.22 12.45
C GLY A 316 6.67 -6.58 13.83
N VAL A 317 7.91 -6.55 14.35
CA VAL A 317 8.24 -5.87 15.62
C VAL A 317 7.96 -4.36 15.53
N SER A 318 8.37 -3.73 14.43
CA SER A 318 8.18 -2.29 14.19
C SER A 318 6.69 -1.93 14.18
N ASP A 319 5.87 -2.73 13.51
CA ASP A 319 4.42 -2.48 13.40
C ASP A 319 3.72 -2.60 14.76
N THR A 320 4.07 -3.62 15.56
CA THR A 320 3.52 -3.74 16.93
C THR A 320 3.89 -2.52 17.77
N ALA A 321 5.14 -2.06 17.71
CA ALA A 321 5.58 -0.87 18.44
C ALA A 321 4.89 0.42 17.95
N ARG A 322 4.67 0.58 16.64
CA ARG A 322 3.98 1.75 16.07
C ARG A 322 2.52 1.85 16.49
N GLN A 323 1.83 0.74 16.70
CA GLN A 323 0.41 0.71 17.03
C GLN A 323 0.13 1.20 18.46
N VAL A 324 1.09 1.05 19.38
CA VAL A 324 0.91 1.45 20.79
C VAL A 324 1.33 2.89 21.08
N ILE A 325 2.02 3.55 20.15
CA ILE A 325 2.52 4.93 20.35
C ILE A 325 1.39 5.98 20.29
N PRO A 326 0.48 6.01 19.30
CA PRO A 326 -0.51 7.08 19.16
C PRO A 326 -1.31 7.39 20.44
N PRO A 327 -1.89 6.41 21.16
CA PRO A 327 -2.63 6.70 22.40
C PRO A 327 -1.76 7.36 23.47
N THR A 328 -0.46 7.02 23.52
CA THR A 328 0.46 7.63 24.50
C THR A 328 0.81 9.08 24.20
N LEU A 329 0.59 9.54 22.95
CA LEU A 329 0.88 10.92 22.52
C LEU A 329 -0.29 11.88 22.72
N ILE A 330 -1.52 11.41 22.45
CA ILE A 330 -2.72 12.25 22.39
C ILE A 330 -3.81 11.87 23.41
N GLY A 331 -3.62 10.78 24.16
CA GLY A 331 -4.60 10.26 25.10
C GLY A 331 -5.60 9.28 24.47
N ASP A 332 -6.53 8.80 25.30
CA ASP A 332 -7.50 7.76 24.94
C ASP A 332 -8.83 8.31 24.39
N ASP A 333 -8.93 9.61 24.10
CA ASP A 333 -10.12 10.16 23.47
C ASP A 333 -10.31 9.59 22.05
N GLY A 334 -11.44 8.94 21.85
CA GLY A 334 -11.71 8.20 20.63
C GLY A 334 -11.79 9.07 19.39
N GLN A 335 -12.12 10.37 19.51
CA GLN A 335 -12.20 11.26 18.37
C GLN A 335 -10.86 11.92 18.05
N ASP A 336 -10.11 12.36 19.06
CA ASP A 336 -8.76 12.88 18.86
C ASP A 336 -7.85 11.79 18.26
N LEU A 337 -8.02 10.53 18.68
CA LEU A 337 -7.31 9.39 18.10
C LEU A 337 -7.68 9.12 16.64
N LYS A 338 -8.95 9.27 16.26
CA LYS A 338 -9.38 9.17 14.85
C LYS A 338 -8.78 10.27 14.00
N VAL A 339 -8.77 11.51 14.49
CA VAL A 339 -8.20 12.66 13.76
C VAL A 339 -6.69 12.52 13.63
N PHE A 340 -5.99 12.17 14.71
CA PHE A 340 -4.55 11.95 14.69
C PHE A 340 -4.15 10.81 13.75
N ASN A 341 -4.81 9.64 13.85
CA ASN A 341 -4.54 8.52 12.95
C ASN A 341 -4.79 8.87 11.48
N SER A 342 -5.82 9.67 11.20
CA SER A 342 -6.07 10.17 9.84
C SER A 342 -4.91 11.06 9.34
N LYS A 343 -4.38 11.95 10.19
CA LYS A 343 -3.21 12.79 9.84
C LYS A 343 -1.96 11.97 9.59
N VAL A 344 -1.67 11.01 10.47
CA VAL A 344 -0.54 10.08 10.32
C VAL A 344 -0.67 9.30 9.01
N HIS A 345 -1.86 8.79 8.70
CA HIS A 345 -2.11 8.03 7.47
C HIS A 345 -1.98 8.91 6.22
N ILE A 346 -2.49 10.15 6.25
CA ILE A 346 -2.27 11.12 5.15
C ILE A 346 -0.78 11.38 4.92
N ALA A 347 -0.01 11.62 5.99
CA ALA A 347 1.43 11.84 5.88
C ALA A 347 2.17 10.60 5.35
N TYR A 348 1.74 9.41 5.80
CA TYR A 348 2.23 8.13 5.32
C TYR A 348 1.96 7.99 3.81
N GLU A 349 0.75 8.25 3.31
CA GLU A 349 0.46 8.11 1.88
C GLU A 349 1.15 9.18 1.00
N ILE A 350 1.31 10.42 1.48
CA ILE A 350 2.13 11.44 0.78
C ILE A 350 3.57 10.95 0.62
N ALA A 351 4.14 10.38 1.69
CA ALA A 351 5.47 9.79 1.66
C ALA A 351 5.52 8.55 0.74
N GLY A 352 4.45 7.77 0.69
CA GLY A 352 4.30 6.62 -0.20
C GLY A 352 4.36 7.01 -1.67
N VAL A 353 3.57 8.03 -2.06
CA VAL A 353 3.61 8.58 -3.42
C VAL A 353 5.02 9.07 -3.75
N THR A 354 5.62 9.86 -2.85
CA THR A 354 6.95 10.44 -3.06
C THR A 354 8.03 9.35 -3.19
N GLY A 355 8.02 8.35 -2.31
CA GLY A 355 8.96 7.24 -2.30
C GLY A 355 8.84 6.36 -3.53
N ALA A 356 7.62 6.03 -3.95
CA ALA A 356 7.39 5.27 -5.17
C ALA A 356 7.89 6.02 -6.41
N LEU A 357 7.56 7.30 -6.58
CA LEU A 357 8.01 8.09 -7.73
C LEU A 357 9.54 8.24 -7.77
N LEU A 358 10.16 8.50 -6.62
CA LEU A 358 11.62 8.57 -6.51
C LEU A 358 12.27 7.23 -6.87
N ALA A 359 11.72 6.11 -6.38
CA ALA A 359 12.15 4.78 -6.76
C ALA A 359 12.04 4.55 -8.28
N GLY A 360 10.95 5.00 -8.91
CA GLY A 360 10.77 4.91 -10.37
C GLY A 360 11.84 5.63 -11.17
N VAL A 361 12.19 6.86 -10.76
CA VAL A 361 13.29 7.62 -11.38
C VAL A 361 14.61 6.86 -11.23
N LEU A 362 14.91 6.33 -10.04
CA LEU A 362 16.13 5.55 -9.80
C LEU A 362 16.15 4.24 -10.60
N ILE A 363 15.03 3.52 -10.71
CA ILE A 363 14.92 2.30 -11.55
C ILE A 363 15.27 2.64 -13.00
N ARG A 364 14.73 3.74 -13.52
CA ARG A 364 14.97 4.16 -14.91
C ARG A 364 16.43 4.56 -15.16
N MET A 365 17.07 5.23 -14.20
CA MET A 365 18.44 5.73 -14.35
C MET A 365 19.52 4.66 -14.07
N PHE A 366 19.31 3.83 -13.05
CA PHE A 366 20.36 2.97 -12.50
C PHE A 366 19.96 1.49 -12.45
N GLY A 367 18.73 1.15 -12.85
CA GLY A 367 18.19 -0.20 -12.73
C GLY A 367 17.60 -0.49 -11.35
N VAL A 368 17.12 -1.73 -11.17
CA VAL A 368 16.32 -2.10 -10.00
C VAL A 368 17.15 -2.18 -8.71
N VAL A 369 18.37 -2.71 -8.78
CA VAL A 369 19.18 -2.97 -7.57
C VAL A 369 19.56 -1.68 -6.83
N PRO A 370 20.05 -0.61 -7.49
CA PRO A 370 20.45 0.63 -6.78
C PRO A 370 19.30 1.34 -6.05
N VAL A 371 18.04 1.04 -6.38
CA VAL A 371 16.86 1.61 -5.70
C VAL A 371 16.79 1.20 -4.23
N LEU A 372 17.36 0.04 -3.88
CA LEU A 372 17.51 -0.40 -2.48
C LEU A 372 18.30 0.61 -1.64
N ALA A 373 19.18 1.42 -2.25
CA ALA A 373 19.96 2.44 -1.54
C ALA A 373 19.10 3.55 -0.93
N LEU A 374 17.83 3.71 -1.36
CA LEU A 374 16.90 4.66 -0.74
C LEU A 374 16.45 4.20 0.66
N HIS A 375 16.42 2.89 0.91
CA HIS A 375 15.87 2.33 2.15
C HIS A 375 16.73 2.59 3.39
N PRO A 376 18.03 2.22 3.45
CA PRO A 376 18.82 2.41 4.66
C PRO A 376 18.87 3.85 5.18
N PRO A 377 19.15 4.90 4.37
CA PRO A 377 19.19 6.26 4.90
C PRO A 377 17.81 6.73 5.37
N ALA A 378 16.73 6.41 4.67
CA ALA A 378 15.37 6.74 5.09
C ALA A 378 15.01 6.09 6.43
N PHE A 379 15.37 4.82 6.61
CA PHE A 379 15.12 4.07 7.85
C PHE A 379 16.00 4.55 9.01
N LEU A 380 17.26 4.89 8.77
CA LEU A 380 18.13 5.48 9.80
C LEU A 380 17.62 6.85 10.25
N LEU A 381 17.14 7.69 9.32
CA LEU A 381 16.50 8.96 9.66
C LEU A 381 15.18 8.76 10.42
N ALA A 382 14.37 7.77 10.04
CA ALA A 382 13.15 7.42 10.76
C ALA A 382 13.47 6.93 12.19
N ALA A 383 14.44 6.02 12.33
CA ALA A 383 14.91 5.54 13.62
C ALA A 383 15.43 6.69 14.49
N TRP A 384 16.20 7.62 13.90
CA TRP A 384 16.64 8.84 14.59
C TRP A 384 15.44 9.69 15.05
N ALA A 385 14.43 9.90 14.22
CA ALA A 385 13.25 10.67 14.61
C ALA A 385 12.50 10.01 15.79
N PHE A 386 12.30 8.69 15.73
CA PHE A 386 11.66 7.92 16.81
C PHE A 386 12.51 7.88 18.09
N SER A 387 13.84 7.88 17.98
CA SER A 387 14.73 7.87 19.14
C SER A 387 14.71 9.19 19.92
N ARG A 388 14.20 10.28 19.33
CA ARG A 388 14.05 11.60 19.98
C ARG A 388 12.73 11.76 20.73
N MET A 389 11.79 10.82 20.57
CA MET A 389 10.52 10.83 21.28
C MET A 389 10.68 10.28 22.71
N LYS A 390 10.01 10.88 23.69
CA LYS A 390 10.01 10.47 25.10
C LYS A 390 8.70 9.76 25.47
N ALA A 391 8.20 8.89 24.59
CA ALA A 391 7.02 8.09 24.89
C ALA A 391 7.26 7.22 26.12
N SER A 392 6.34 7.30 27.08
CA SER A 392 6.41 6.52 28.32
C SER A 392 6.34 5.02 28.04
N PRO A 393 6.91 4.17 28.90
CA PRO A 393 6.63 2.73 28.86
C PRO A 393 5.12 2.52 28.83
N VAL A 394 4.66 1.64 27.94
CA VAL A 394 3.26 1.20 27.98
C VAL A 394 3.08 0.51 29.33
N GLY A 395 2.16 1.00 30.16
CA GLY A 395 2.05 0.63 31.58
C GLY A 395 2.00 -0.88 31.84
N GLU A 396 2.26 -1.26 33.09
CA GLU A 396 2.44 -2.64 33.61
C GLU A 396 1.38 -3.70 33.23
N SER A 397 0.29 -3.31 32.58
CA SER A 397 -0.83 -4.17 32.20
C SER A 397 -0.44 -5.33 31.26
N ALA A 398 0.62 -5.18 30.46
CA ALA A 398 1.07 -6.24 29.55
C ALA A 398 1.98 -7.31 30.20
N ALA A 399 2.57 -7.00 31.36
CA ALA A 399 3.57 -7.85 32.05
C ALA A 399 3.03 -9.22 32.53
N ARG A 400 1.70 -9.43 32.57
CA ARG A 400 1.10 -10.68 33.09
C ARG A 400 0.93 -11.80 32.06
N SER A 401 1.18 -11.56 30.77
CA SER A 401 0.89 -12.56 29.72
C SER A 401 2.07 -13.49 29.36
N ALA A 402 3.31 -13.09 29.62
CA ALA A 402 4.51 -13.73 29.05
C ALA A 402 5.15 -14.87 29.88
N ALA A 403 4.60 -15.28 31.02
CA ALA A 403 5.16 -16.33 31.88
C ALA A 403 4.87 -17.77 31.39
N GLY A 404 4.94 -18.02 30.08
CA GLY A 404 4.67 -19.33 29.48
C GLY A 404 5.67 -19.66 28.37
N GLY A 405 6.14 -20.91 28.32
CA GLY A 405 6.97 -21.39 27.21
C GLY A 405 6.24 -21.29 25.85
N VAL A 406 7.00 -21.40 24.75
CA VAL A 406 6.51 -21.26 23.36
C VAL A 406 5.24 -22.09 23.10
N ALA A 407 5.17 -23.32 23.60
CA ALA A 407 4.00 -24.17 23.47
C ALA A 407 2.72 -23.57 24.07
N ARG A 408 2.82 -22.89 25.23
CA ARG A 408 1.69 -22.22 25.88
C ARG A 408 1.25 -20.98 25.10
N ILE A 409 2.21 -20.24 24.52
CA ILE A 409 1.93 -19.10 23.65
C ILE A 409 1.18 -19.56 22.40
N LEU A 410 1.63 -20.64 21.75
CA LEU A 410 0.97 -21.21 20.58
C LEU A 410 -0.43 -21.73 20.91
N ALA A 411 -0.61 -22.41 22.04
CA ALA A 411 -1.92 -22.90 22.49
C ALA A 411 -2.90 -21.73 22.71
N ARG A 412 -2.47 -20.66 23.39
CA ARG A 412 -3.28 -19.45 23.59
C ARG A 412 -3.60 -18.76 22.27
N ALA A 413 -2.62 -18.60 21.38
CA ALA A 413 -2.85 -18.02 20.06
C ALA A 413 -3.90 -18.82 19.27
N TRP A 414 -3.89 -20.15 19.36
CA TRP A 414 -4.89 -21.01 18.74
C TRP A 414 -6.28 -20.85 19.35
N GLU A 415 -6.39 -20.74 20.68
CA GLU A 415 -7.65 -20.45 21.37
C GLU A 415 -8.20 -19.07 20.98
N ASP A 416 -7.34 -18.05 20.90
CA ASP A 416 -7.72 -16.71 20.47
C ASP A 416 -8.18 -16.69 19.01
N LEU A 417 -7.53 -17.45 18.12
CA LEU A 417 -7.96 -17.63 16.73
C LEU A 417 -9.33 -18.30 16.64
N LYS A 418 -9.58 -19.35 17.43
CA LYS A 418 -10.89 -20.02 17.49
C LYS A 418 -11.99 -19.07 18.00
N ALA A 419 -11.71 -18.33 19.07
CA ALA A 419 -12.63 -17.34 19.62
C ALA A 419 -12.91 -16.22 18.61
N GLY A 420 -11.87 -15.74 17.91
CA GLY A 420 -12.01 -14.77 16.82
C GLY A 420 -12.87 -15.30 15.67
N ALA A 421 -12.66 -16.54 15.24
CA ALA A 421 -13.45 -17.18 14.19
C ALA A 421 -14.93 -17.35 14.59
N ALA A 422 -15.19 -17.70 15.86
CA ALA A 422 -16.54 -17.77 16.41
C ALA A 422 -17.18 -16.37 16.46
N ALA A 423 -16.43 -15.35 16.87
CA ALA A 423 -16.89 -13.97 16.92
C ALA A 423 -17.24 -13.42 15.53
N VAL A 424 -16.50 -13.79 14.46
CA VAL A 424 -16.88 -13.44 13.09
C VAL A 424 -18.28 -13.94 12.72
N ARG A 425 -18.67 -15.11 13.24
CA ARG A 425 -19.98 -15.73 13.01
C ARG A 425 -21.06 -15.30 14.01
N SER A 426 -20.71 -14.46 14.99
CA SER A 426 -21.65 -14.05 16.05
C SER A 426 -22.85 -13.25 15.55
N SER A 427 -22.69 -12.48 14.46
CA SER A 427 -23.76 -11.73 13.84
C SER A 427 -23.57 -11.59 12.33
N GLN A 428 -24.68 -11.41 11.61
CA GLN A 428 -24.63 -11.18 10.17
C GLN A 428 -23.83 -9.92 9.81
N LEU A 429 -23.93 -8.86 10.62
CA LEU A 429 -23.16 -7.63 10.40
C LEU A 429 -21.66 -7.91 10.45
N VAL A 430 -21.20 -8.57 11.52
CA VAL A 430 -19.78 -8.88 11.70
C VAL A 430 -19.29 -9.81 10.60
N LEU A 431 -20.07 -10.83 10.22
CA LEU A 431 -19.71 -11.74 9.13
C LEU A 431 -19.52 -11.00 7.80
N TRP A 432 -20.49 -10.19 7.38
CA TRP A 432 -20.40 -9.48 6.10
C TRP A 432 -19.32 -8.39 6.10
N ALA A 433 -19.14 -7.69 7.23
CA ALA A 433 -18.07 -6.72 7.38
C ALA A 433 -16.69 -7.38 7.34
N SER A 434 -16.56 -8.55 7.97
CA SER A 434 -15.33 -9.35 7.97
C SER A 434 -14.96 -9.82 6.56
N LEU A 435 -15.92 -10.35 5.80
CA LEU A 435 -15.70 -10.75 4.40
C LEU A 435 -15.34 -9.55 3.52
N ALA A 436 -16.05 -8.43 3.69
CA ALA A 436 -15.82 -7.19 2.98
C ALA A 436 -14.48 -6.51 3.35
N LEU A 437 -13.89 -6.86 4.49
CA LEU A 437 -12.57 -6.42 4.91
C LEU A 437 -11.46 -7.35 4.36
N ALA A 438 -11.64 -8.66 4.54
CA ALA A 438 -10.59 -9.64 4.25
C ALA A 438 -10.33 -9.80 2.74
N VAL A 439 -11.37 -9.89 1.90
CA VAL A 439 -11.20 -10.12 0.45
C VAL A 439 -10.43 -8.97 -0.21
N PRO A 440 -10.80 -7.70 0.00
CA PRO A 440 -10.06 -6.59 -0.58
C PRO A 440 -8.64 -6.44 -0.03
N LEU A 441 -8.41 -6.80 1.25
CA LEU A 441 -7.08 -6.82 1.87
C LEU A 441 -6.15 -7.81 1.17
N VAL A 442 -6.64 -9.04 0.93
CA VAL A 442 -5.87 -10.07 0.19
C VAL A 442 -5.47 -9.54 -1.17
N LEU A 443 -6.44 -9.02 -1.93
CA LEU A 443 -6.18 -8.50 -3.26
C LEU A 443 -5.22 -7.31 -3.26
N HIS A 444 -5.33 -6.41 -2.28
CA HIS A 444 -4.47 -5.24 -2.18
C HIS A 444 -3.02 -5.66 -1.99
N ARG A 445 -2.78 -6.61 -1.08
CA ARG A 445 -1.43 -7.15 -0.85
C ARG A 445 -0.89 -7.87 -2.07
N LEU A 446 -1.69 -8.70 -2.73
CA LEU A 446 -1.28 -9.38 -3.97
C LEU A 446 -0.97 -8.39 -5.11
N LEU A 447 -1.76 -7.33 -5.21
CA LEU A 447 -1.59 -6.31 -6.23
C LEU A 447 -0.22 -5.65 -6.10
N GLU A 448 0.13 -5.22 -4.90
CA GLU A 448 1.35 -4.47 -4.65
C GLU A 448 2.61 -5.35 -4.63
N SER A 449 2.54 -6.53 -3.99
CA SER A 449 3.71 -7.38 -3.80
C SER A 449 4.06 -8.23 -5.03
N LEU A 450 3.11 -8.47 -5.94
CA LEU A 450 3.31 -9.40 -7.06
C LEU A 450 2.76 -8.88 -8.38
N LEU A 451 1.46 -8.53 -8.46
CA LEU A 451 0.82 -8.27 -9.75
C LEU A 451 1.34 -7.00 -10.42
N ILE A 452 1.56 -5.90 -9.69
CA ILE A 452 2.13 -4.67 -10.23
C ILE A 452 3.55 -4.92 -10.79
N PRO A 453 4.49 -5.51 -10.02
CA PRO A 453 5.82 -5.87 -10.54
C PRO A 453 5.76 -6.77 -11.79
N VAL A 454 4.91 -7.80 -11.78
CA VAL A 454 4.75 -8.71 -12.91
C VAL A 454 4.20 -7.97 -14.13
N ALA A 455 3.13 -7.18 -13.98
CA ALA A 455 2.54 -6.41 -15.07
C ALA A 455 3.54 -5.41 -15.67
N ALA A 456 4.26 -4.67 -14.83
CA ALA A 456 5.28 -3.73 -15.27
C ALA A 456 6.36 -4.41 -16.12
N LYS A 457 6.91 -5.52 -15.62
CA LYS A 457 7.98 -6.26 -16.29
C LYS A 457 7.51 -7.01 -17.55
N THR A 458 6.36 -7.66 -17.50
CA THR A 458 5.92 -8.60 -18.54
C THR A 458 4.94 -8.01 -19.55
N LEU A 459 3.98 -7.19 -19.11
CA LEU A 459 2.94 -6.64 -19.98
C LEU A 459 3.36 -5.27 -20.54
N LEU A 460 3.96 -4.43 -19.71
CA LEU A 460 4.40 -3.08 -20.10
C LEU A 460 5.84 -3.07 -20.64
N GLY A 461 6.62 -4.12 -20.37
CA GLY A 461 8.02 -4.21 -20.79
C GLY A 461 8.94 -3.18 -20.12
N ASP A 462 8.48 -2.54 -19.04
CA ASP A 462 9.21 -1.48 -18.33
C ASP A 462 9.08 -1.70 -16.81
N PRO A 463 10.13 -2.23 -16.15
CA PRO A 463 10.14 -2.39 -14.69
C PRO A 463 9.89 -1.08 -13.93
N SER A 464 10.27 0.08 -14.48
CA SER A 464 10.02 1.38 -13.83
C SER A 464 8.54 1.74 -13.81
N ALA A 465 7.71 1.14 -14.68
CA ALA A 465 6.26 1.30 -14.64
C ALA A 465 5.64 0.83 -13.31
N ALA A 466 6.27 -0.13 -12.61
CA ALA A 466 5.81 -0.60 -11.29
C ALA A 466 5.76 0.56 -10.29
N ALA A 467 6.73 1.46 -10.33
CA ALA A 467 6.79 2.63 -9.45
C ALA A 467 5.67 3.63 -9.72
N TRP A 468 5.33 3.88 -10.99
CA TRP A 468 4.19 4.72 -11.35
C TRP A 468 2.86 4.12 -10.89
N LEU A 469 2.70 2.80 -11.07
CA LEU A 469 1.52 2.07 -10.62
C LEU A 469 1.40 2.08 -9.09
N MET A 470 2.50 1.91 -8.37
CA MET A 470 2.54 2.00 -6.92
C MET A 470 2.25 3.42 -6.42
N GLY A 471 2.83 4.43 -7.07
CA GLY A 471 2.53 5.82 -6.80
C GLY A 471 1.05 6.15 -7.01
N ALA A 472 0.42 5.60 -8.06
CA ALA A 472 -1.03 5.71 -8.26
C ALA A 472 -1.83 5.00 -7.16
N SER A 473 -1.38 3.83 -6.68
CA SER A 473 -2.00 3.12 -5.54
C SER A 473 -1.99 4.01 -4.30
N ASN A 474 -0.81 4.44 -3.83
CA ASN A 474 -0.63 5.32 -2.67
C ASN A 474 -1.42 6.63 -2.82
N PHE A 475 -1.44 7.23 -4.01
CA PHE A 475 -2.22 8.45 -4.27
C PHE A 475 -3.74 8.20 -4.17
N GLY A 476 -4.21 7.05 -4.63
CA GLY A 476 -5.57 6.61 -4.42
C GLY A 476 -5.91 6.51 -2.93
N GLU A 477 -5.08 5.81 -2.15
CA GLU A 477 -5.28 5.65 -0.70
C GLU A 477 -5.32 6.99 0.02
N LEU A 478 -4.41 7.91 -0.33
CA LEU A 478 -4.41 9.29 0.15
C LEU A 478 -5.76 9.97 -0.08
N ILE A 479 -6.30 9.91 -1.31
CA ILE A 479 -7.62 10.50 -1.61
C ILE A 479 -8.71 9.80 -0.81
N GLY A 480 -8.69 8.47 -0.72
CA GLY A 480 -9.67 7.69 0.04
C GLY A 480 -9.71 8.09 1.52
N ALA A 481 -8.54 8.20 2.13
CA ALA A 481 -8.39 8.63 3.52
C ALA A 481 -8.84 10.09 3.74
N VAL A 482 -8.46 11.02 2.85
CA VAL A 482 -8.89 12.42 2.94
C VAL A 482 -10.41 12.55 2.80
N LEU A 483 -11.03 11.83 1.85
CA LEU A 483 -12.47 11.84 1.67
C LEU A 483 -13.18 11.26 2.89
N LEU A 484 -12.70 10.15 3.44
CA LEU A 484 -13.28 9.55 4.64
C LEU A 484 -13.12 10.45 5.87
N MET A 485 -11.94 11.05 6.07
CA MET A 485 -11.71 12.01 7.15
C MET A 485 -12.69 13.19 7.05
N ARG A 486 -12.89 13.74 5.85
CA ARG A 486 -13.89 14.80 5.63
C ARG A 486 -15.31 14.36 5.98
N THR A 487 -15.67 13.12 5.66
CA THR A 487 -16.98 12.58 6.06
C THR A 487 -17.09 12.34 7.56
N ASN A 488 -16.00 11.99 8.25
CA ASN A 488 -15.99 11.77 9.70
C ASN A 488 -15.96 13.08 10.52
N LEU A 489 -15.43 14.17 9.96
CA LEU A 489 -15.41 15.49 10.60
C LEU A 489 -16.75 16.23 10.55
N SER A 490 -17.70 15.75 9.75
CA SER A 490 -19.01 16.37 9.60
C SER A 490 -20.06 15.53 10.31
N ASP A 491 -20.57 16.01 11.44
CA ASP A 491 -21.73 15.39 12.13
C ASP A 491 -22.96 15.32 11.22
N SER A 492 -23.00 16.19 10.21
CA SER A 492 -24.04 16.24 9.17
C SER A 492 -23.76 15.34 7.96
N ALA A 493 -22.69 14.54 7.97
CA ALA A 493 -22.38 13.66 6.86
C ALA A 493 -23.58 12.74 6.57
N PRO A 494 -24.04 12.67 5.31
CA PRO A 494 -25.21 11.88 4.98
C PRO A 494 -25.02 10.44 5.44
N ALA A 495 -25.99 9.87 6.14
CA ALA A 495 -26.00 8.44 6.53
C ALA A 495 -25.76 7.47 5.36
N LYS A 496 -25.89 7.96 4.12
CA LYS A 496 -25.61 7.26 2.86
C LYS A 496 -24.12 7.07 2.57
N LEU A 497 -23.19 7.77 3.23
CA LEU A 497 -21.73 7.63 3.08
C LEU A 497 -21.09 6.74 4.17
N ARG A 498 -21.89 5.91 4.82
CA ARG A 498 -21.42 4.91 5.79
C ARG A 498 -20.72 3.73 5.09
N SER A 499 -20.12 2.81 5.83
CA SER A 499 -19.31 1.70 5.31
C SER A 499 -19.95 0.91 4.14
N PRO A 500 -21.26 0.64 4.08
CA PRO A 500 -21.87 -0.04 2.92
C PRO A 500 -21.63 0.66 1.57
N PHE A 501 -21.58 2.00 1.56
CA PHE A 501 -21.30 2.76 0.34
C PHE A 501 -19.86 2.54 -0.12
N TRP A 502 -18.89 2.61 0.80
CA TRP A 502 -17.48 2.41 0.49
C TRP A 502 -17.18 0.97 0.07
N VAL A 503 -17.82 -0.03 0.68
CA VAL A 503 -17.74 -1.43 0.23
C VAL A 503 -18.31 -1.60 -1.18
N GLY A 504 -19.46 -0.96 -1.46
CA GLY A 504 -20.03 -0.95 -2.80
C GLY A 504 -19.11 -0.27 -3.81
N LEU A 505 -18.47 0.84 -3.45
CA LEU A 505 -17.48 1.50 -4.29
C LEU A 505 -16.24 0.61 -4.52
N MET A 506 -15.78 -0.08 -3.47
CA MET A 506 -14.67 -1.03 -3.56
C MET A 506 -15.00 -2.17 -4.51
N SER A 507 -16.23 -2.70 -4.52
CA SER A 507 -16.63 -3.73 -5.49
C SER A 507 -16.44 -3.28 -6.94
N VAL A 508 -16.71 -2.01 -7.26
CA VAL A 508 -16.44 -1.43 -8.58
C VAL A 508 -14.93 -1.20 -8.77
N GLY A 509 -14.24 -0.74 -7.74
CA GLY A 509 -12.78 -0.58 -7.73
C GLY A 509 -12.02 -1.87 -8.05
N LEU A 510 -12.49 -3.03 -7.56
CA LEU A 510 -11.91 -4.35 -7.90
C LEU A 510 -11.92 -4.61 -9.40
N LEU A 511 -12.98 -4.20 -10.11
CA LEU A 511 -13.07 -4.37 -11.56
C LEU A 511 -12.03 -3.53 -12.30
N GLY A 512 -11.43 -2.53 -11.65
CA GLY A 512 -10.32 -1.76 -12.21
C GLY A 512 -9.11 -2.60 -12.60
N VAL A 513 -8.92 -3.79 -12.02
CA VAL A 513 -7.79 -4.70 -12.35
C VAL A 513 -7.90 -5.27 -13.78
N TRP A 514 -9.09 -5.25 -14.39
CA TRP A 514 -9.27 -5.60 -15.81
C TRP A 514 -8.42 -4.75 -16.76
N VAL A 515 -8.05 -3.54 -16.34
CA VAL A 515 -7.20 -2.66 -17.12
C VAL A 515 -5.85 -3.30 -17.43
N PHE A 516 -5.31 -4.16 -16.56
CA PHE A 516 -4.04 -4.85 -16.81
C PHE A 516 -4.12 -5.83 -17.99
N THR A 517 -5.29 -6.36 -18.32
CA THR A 517 -5.45 -7.30 -19.45
C THR A 517 -5.51 -6.59 -20.80
N PHE A 518 -6.07 -5.39 -20.85
CA PHE A 518 -6.43 -4.74 -22.12
C PHE A 518 -5.73 -3.41 -22.38
N ALA A 519 -5.16 -2.77 -21.36
CA ALA A 519 -4.62 -1.44 -21.52
C ALA A 519 -3.32 -1.46 -22.36
N PRO A 520 -3.23 -0.59 -23.38
CA PRO A 520 -2.06 -0.53 -24.24
C PRO A 520 -0.87 0.20 -23.60
N SER A 521 -1.08 0.91 -22.48
CA SER A 521 -0.02 1.71 -21.84
C SER A 521 -0.31 1.95 -20.36
N VAL A 522 0.74 2.28 -19.61
CA VAL A 522 0.65 2.61 -18.18
C VAL A 522 -0.34 3.75 -17.88
N TRP A 523 -0.46 4.76 -18.75
CA TRP A 523 -1.32 5.92 -18.53
C TRP A 523 -2.82 5.58 -18.44
N TRP A 524 -3.24 4.51 -19.11
CA TRP A 524 -4.59 3.98 -19.00
C TRP A 524 -4.81 3.22 -17.69
N ILE A 525 -3.75 2.61 -17.14
CA ILE A 525 -3.82 1.79 -15.93
C ILE A 525 -3.87 2.66 -14.67
N LEU A 526 -3.08 3.74 -14.62
CA LEU A 526 -2.96 4.63 -13.45
C LEU A 526 -4.30 5.08 -12.83
N PRO A 527 -5.27 5.63 -13.58
CA PRO A 527 -6.53 6.09 -12.97
C PRO A 527 -7.35 4.95 -12.34
N PHE A 528 -7.28 3.74 -12.90
CA PHE A 528 -8.00 2.58 -12.35
C PHE A 528 -7.32 2.02 -11.10
N VAL A 529 -5.98 1.98 -11.09
CA VAL A 529 -5.23 1.60 -9.88
C VAL A 529 -5.48 2.60 -8.75
N ALA A 530 -5.44 3.91 -9.05
CA ALA A 530 -5.74 4.96 -8.08
C ALA A 530 -7.19 4.88 -7.58
N PHE A 531 -8.17 4.71 -8.47
CA PHE A 531 -9.57 4.58 -8.07
C PHE A 531 -9.81 3.33 -7.19
N ARG A 532 -9.18 2.21 -7.56
CA ARG A 532 -9.24 0.97 -6.77
C ARG A 532 -8.66 1.19 -5.37
N ALA A 533 -7.47 1.78 -5.27
CA ALA A 533 -6.82 2.04 -3.99
C ALA A 533 -7.59 3.05 -3.11
N LEU A 534 -8.17 4.09 -3.72
CA LEU A 534 -9.10 5.01 -3.05
C LEU A 534 -10.26 4.28 -2.40
N SER A 535 -10.95 3.45 -3.20
CA SER A 535 -12.12 2.72 -2.73
C SER A 535 -11.76 1.67 -1.66
N TRP A 536 -10.57 1.08 -1.76
CA TRP A 536 -9.99 0.17 -0.77
C TRP A 536 -9.77 0.87 0.57
N ALA A 537 -8.96 1.93 0.60
CA ALA A 537 -8.60 2.62 1.84
C ALA A 537 -9.85 3.13 2.58
N ALA A 538 -10.78 3.77 1.86
CA ALA A 538 -12.02 4.25 2.46
C ALA A 538 -12.91 3.10 2.98
N SER A 539 -12.95 1.96 2.28
CA SER A 539 -13.69 0.77 2.72
C SER A 539 -13.05 0.13 3.96
N ASP A 540 -11.73 -0.05 3.98
CA ASP A 540 -10.99 -0.65 5.10
C ASP A 540 -11.16 0.18 6.38
N LEU A 541 -10.85 1.48 6.33
CA LEU A 541 -10.97 2.40 7.46
C LEU A 541 -12.40 2.44 8.00
N SER A 542 -13.41 2.55 7.13
CA SER A 542 -14.81 2.63 7.56
C SER A 542 -15.35 1.31 8.11
N LEU A 543 -14.89 0.14 7.63
CA LEU A 543 -15.29 -1.16 8.15
C LEU A 543 -14.62 -1.50 9.48
N ARG A 544 -13.34 -1.16 9.65
CA ARG A 544 -12.62 -1.42 10.90
C ARG A 544 -13.27 -0.70 12.08
N SER A 545 -13.59 0.58 11.94
CA SER A 545 -14.32 1.31 12.97
C SER A 545 -15.67 0.66 13.27
N LYS A 546 -16.41 0.23 12.24
CA LYS A 546 -17.70 -0.42 12.46
C LYS A 546 -17.58 -1.76 13.19
N LEU A 547 -16.59 -2.57 12.83
CA LEU A 547 -16.33 -3.85 13.49
C LEU A 547 -15.94 -3.64 14.96
N GLN A 548 -15.10 -2.64 15.26
CA GLN A 548 -14.74 -2.29 16.64
C GLN A 548 -15.95 -1.92 17.49
N GLU A 549 -16.89 -1.14 16.95
CA GLU A 549 -18.15 -0.79 17.62
C GLU A 549 -19.09 -1.98 17.81
N SER A 550 -19.09 -2.93 16.88
CA SER A 550 -20.06 -4.04 16.84
C SER A 550 -19.61 -5.26 17.66
N LEU A 551 -18.37 -5.27 18.15
CA LEU A 551 -17.79 -6.37 18.91
C LEU A 551 -17.62 -5.99 20.38
N ALA A 552 -17.89 -6.95 21.26
CA ALA A 552 -17.58 -6.85 22.68
C ALA A 552 -16.08 -6.57 22.88
N PRO A 553 -15.67 -5.70 23.84
CA PRO A 553 -14.28 -5.30 24.05
C PRO A 553 -13.29 -6.47 24.08
N GLU A 554 -13.66 -7.56 24.74
CA GLU A 554 -12.84 -8.77 24.97
C GLU A 554 -12.68 -9.60 23.69
N LEU A 555 -13.55 -9.43 22.70
CA LEU A 555 -13.53 -10.16 21.43
C LEU A 555 -12.91 -9.36 20.28
N ARG A 556 -12.72 -8.04 20.42
CA ARG A 556 -12.17 -7.17 19.36
C ARG A 556 -10.81 -7.65 18.89
N GLY A 557 -9.84 -7.77 19.81
CA GLY A 557 -8.47 -8.18 19.48
C GLY A 557 -8.41 -9.56 18.84
N ARG A 558 -9.15 -10.53 19.39
CA ARG A 558 -9.26 -11.90 18.88
C ARG A 558 -9.85 -11.96 17.47
N THR A 559 -10.90 -11.19 17.21
CA THR A 559 -11.56 -11.12 15.90
C THR A 559 -10.63 -10.51 14.86
N PHE A 560 -10.01 -9.36 15.14
CA PHE A 560 -9.05 -8.73 14.22
C PHE A 560 -7.80 -9.58 14.00
N GLY A 561 -7.31 -10.27 15.04
CA GLY A 561 -6.23 -11.24 14.94
C GLY A 561 -6.57 -12.37 13.99
N PHE A 562 -7.75 -12.98 14.14
CA PHE A 562 -8.24 -14.01 13.22
C PHE A 562 -8.38 -13.50 11.78
N LEU A 563 -9.00 -12.34 11.56
CA LEU A 563 -9.18 -11.78 10.21
C LEU A 563 -7.85 -11.47 9.54
N THR A 564 -6.89 -10.93 10.28
CA THR A 564 -5.55 -10.62 9.76
C THR A 564 -4.79 -11.91 9.43
N ALA A 565 -4.82 -12.90 10.32
CA ALA A 565 -4.19 -14.20 10.08
C ALA A 565 -4.80 -14.92 8.88
N ALA A 566 -6.12 -14.93 8.75
CA ALA A 566 -6.83 -15.52 7.61
C ALA A 566 -6.50 -14.79 6.30
N ALA A 567 -6.52 -13.46 6.29
CA ALA A 567 -6.19 -12.66 5.12
C ALA A 567 -4.73 -12.89 4.70
N PHE A 568 -3.76 -12.82 5.63
CA PHE A 568 -2.37 -13.08 5.28
C PHE A 568 -2.14 -14.53 4.84
N GLY A 569 -2.73 -15.52 5.50
CA GLY A 569 -2.68 -16.91 5.03
C GLY A 569 -3.15 -17.05 3.58
N MET A 570 -4.24 -16.37 3.22
CA MET A 570 -4.73 -16.33 1.83
C MET A 570 -3.77 -15.58 0.89
N VAL A 571 -3.14 -14.48 1.33
CA VAL A 571 -2.10 -13.78 0.55
C VAL A 571 -0.92 -14.70 0.28
N LEU A 572 -0.43 -15.45 1.29
CA LEU A 572 0.70 -16.37 1.14
C LEU A 572 0.38 -17.47 0.11
N LEU A 573 -0.75 -18.14 0.27
CA LEU A 573 -1.20 -19.21 -0.65
C LEU A 573 -1.44 -18.69 -2.07
N SER A 574 -2.12 -17.55 -2.19
CA SER A 574 -2.44 -16.96 -3.49
C SER A 574 -1.18 -16.42 -4.18
N SER A 575 -0.23 -15.86 -3.44
CA SER A 575 1.06 -15.39 -4.00
C SER A 575 1.81 -16.56 -4.59
N LEU A 576 1.95 -17.67 -3.85
CA LEU A 576 2.63 -18.87 -4.32
C LEU A 576 1.95 -19.44 -5.57
N ALA A 577 0.62 -19.60 -5.53
CA ALA A 577 -0.15 -20.11 -6.66
C ALA A 577 0.01 -19.21 -7.90
N LEU A 578 -0.11 -17.89 -7.75
CA LEU A 578 0.08 -16.94 -8.85
C LEU A 578 1.52 -16.93 -9.38
N GLY A 579 2.52 -17.01 -8.50
CA GLY A 579 3.93 -17.09 -8.91
C GLY A 579 4.20 -18.31 -9.79
N LEU A 580 3.65 -19.47 -9.42
CA LEU A 580 3.73 -20.69 -10.23
C LEU A 580 2.95 -20.56 -11.55
N LEU A 581 1.76 -19.96 -11.53
CA LEU A 581 0.97 -19.73 -12.74
C LEU A 581 1.66 -18.78 -13.72
N PHE A 582 2.30 -17.70 -13.24
CA PHE A 582 3.06 -16.77 -14.09
C PHE A 582 4.33 -17.38 -14.68
N ASP A 583 4.91 -18.39 -14.02
CA ASP A 583 6.03 -19.15 -14.60
C ASP A 583 5.53 -20.20 -15.63
N ALA A 584 4.33 -20.74 -15.44
CA ALA A 584 3.75 -21.78 -16.30
C ALA A 584 3.01 -21.23 -17.53
N PHE A 585 2.46 -20.02 -17.45
CA PHE A 585 1.59 -19.44 -18.47
C PHE A 585 1.96 -17.99 -18.79
N PRO A 586 1.68 -17.50 -20.02
CA PRO A 586 1.83 -16.09 -20.35
C PRO A 586 1.05 -15.20 -19.39
N ALA A 587 1.65 -14.08 -18.98
CA ALA A 587 1.05 -13.18 -18.00
C ALA A 587 -0.37 -12.74 -18.38
N ALA A 588 -0.62 -12.44 -19.66
CA ALA A 588 -1.95 -12.04 -20.14
C ALA A 588 -3.05 -13.09 -19.81
N SER A 589 -2.75 -14.39 -19.98
CA SER A 589 -3.67 -15.49 -19.68
C SER A 589 -3.94 -15.60 -18.17
N VAL A 590 -2.89 -15.45 -17.35
CA VAL A 590 -3.03 -15.46 -15.89
C VAL A 590 -3.85 -14.26 -15.41
N PHE A 591 -3.60 -13.06 -15.95
CA PHE A 591 -4.40 -11.87 -15.65
C PHE A 591 -5.86 -12.03 -16.09
N LEU A 592 -6.12 -12.66 -17.23
CA LEU A 592 -7.49 -12.95 -17.68
C LEU A 592 -8.22 -13.87 -16.69
N GLY A 593 -7.58 -14.97 -16.27
CA GLY A 593 -8.14 -15.90 -15.28
C GLY A 593 -8.34 -15.25 -13.91
N LEU A 594 -7.36 -14.46 -13.46
CA LEU A 594 -7.46 -13.67 -12.24
C LEU A 594 -8.65 -12.71 -12.29
N ASN A 595 -8.82 -11.98 -13.39
CA ASN A 595 -9.88 -11.00 -13.56
C ASN A 595 -11.29 -11.63 -13.58
N ALA A 596 -11.42 -12.86 -14.09
CA ALA A 596 -12.65 -13.63 -13.93
C ALA A 596 -12.96 -13.90 -12.44
N GLY A 597 -11.97 -14.35 -11.67
CA GLY A 597 -12.09 -14.52 -10.22
C GLY A 597 -12.42 -13.23 -9.47
N LEU A 598 -11.77 -12.12 -9.85
CA LEU A 598 -12.03 -10.80 -9.25
C LEU A 598 -13.42 -10.26 -9.57
N THR A 599 -13.98 -10.61 -10.73
CA THR A 599 -15.36 -10.26 -11.08
C THR A 599 -16.35 -10.96 -10.16
N LEU A 600 -16.12 -12.24 -9.84
CA LEU A 600 -16.91 -12.97 -8.86
C LEU A 600 -16.76 -12.37 -7.45
N ALA A 601 -15.53 -12.01 -7.06
CA ALA A 601 -15.26 -11.34 -5.79
C ALA A 601 -15.98 -9.97 -5.70
N ALA A 602 -15.98 -9.19 -6.79
CA ALA A 602 -16.71 -7.93 -6.88
C ALA A 602 -18.22 -8.13 -6.69
N ILE A 603 -18.82 -9.14 -7.35
CA ILE A 603 -20.24 -9.49 -7.14
C ILE A 603 -20.50 -9.84 -5.67
N GLY A 604 -19.63 -10.65 -5.06
CA GLY A 604 -19.70 -11.01 -3.64
C GLY A 604 -19.62 -9.79 -2.72
N LEU A 605 -18.72 -8.85 -3.00
CA LEU A 605 -18.58 -7.59 -2.24
C LEU A 605 -19.78 -6.66 -2.43
N PHE A 606 -20.31 -6.57 -3.63
CA PHE A 606 -21.53 -5.81 -3.89
C PHE A 606 -22.72 -6.39 -3.11
N TYR A 607 -22.84 -7.71 -3.06
CA TYR A 607 -23.83 -8.38 -2.24
C TYR A 607 -23.59 -8.14 -0.74
N ALA A 608 -22.35 -8.22 -0.26
CA ALA A 608 -21.98 -7.90 1.12
C ALA A 608 -22.34 -6.45 1.47
N ALA A 609 -22.09 -5.49 0.57
CA ALA A 609 -22.48 -4.09 0.72
C ALA A 609 -24.00 -3.94 0.91
N ARG A 610 -24.82 -4.66 0.11
CA ARG A 610 -26.28 -4.64 0.25
C ARG A 610 -26.74 -5.24 1.57
N ARG A 611 -26.12 -6.35 2.00
CA ARG A 611 -26.42 -6.98 3.29
C ARG A 611 -26.04 -6.07 4.46
N LEU A 612 -24.87 -5.44 4.41
CA LEU A 612 -24.48 -4.42 5.39
C LEU A 612 -25.45 -3.25 5.40
N ALA A 613 -25.88 -2.73 4.24
CA ALA A 613 -26.85 -1.64 4.21
C ALA A 613 -28.18 -2.00 4.91
N SER A 614 -28.59 -3.28 4.89
CA SER A 614 -29.80 -3.72 5.59
C SER A 614 -29.65 -3.82 7.12
N THR A 615 -28.43 -3.96 7.64
CA THR A 615 -28.17 -4.02 9.09
C THR A 615 -28.00 -2.64 9.72
N TYR A 616 -27.66 -1.63 8.91
CA TYR A 616 -27.69 -0.23 9.31
C TYR A 616 -29.14 0.25 9.34
N LYS A 617 -29.86 -0.04 10.43
CA LYS A 617 -31.19 0.55 10.69
C LYS A 617 -31.10 2.09 10.59
N LYS A 618 -32.13 2.70 10.01
CA LYS A 618 -32.26 4.16 9.84
C LYS A 618 -32.29 4.88 11.17
#